data_AF-A0A9N8H5G6-F1
#
_entry.id   AF-A0A9N8H5G6-F1
#
_cell.length_a   1.000
_cell.length_b   1.000
_cell.length_c   1.000
_cell.angle_alpha   90.00
_cell.angle_beta   90.00
_cell.angle_gamma   90.00
#
_symmetry.space_group_name_H-M   'P 1'
#
loop_
_entity.id
_entity.type
_entity.pdbx_description
1 polymer ?
#
loop_
_entity_poly.entity_id
_entity_poly.type
_entity_poly.pdbx_seq_one_letter_code
_entity_poly.pdbx_strand_id
1 'polypeptide(L)'
;MLGSGIYTRQMYETKILSRPLDNNSSGSRLSSTSLRVSAAALPTTVSPLHGLKVAAAAGLLAATLQWLLSSALARRVIGRAGSPTASTKENAAYTAHSVVALILMLLLSGMGSLGWWFTHAPANKILDVSPTGGWMAAVVLGAFLLWDIPTSIRVKALRKPDVIIHHIVMMVLAGIATSILPMHYIFYYFGVVELSSVPLIIYDQVTFWIDTTNDDNGNTTGKVERLTRIQSILAPITALSFALVRVVSFTKVTVEGFLPDAKAALVAAANKSRIITPPQRIGIQFLMVACTLFTLLQWFWFSQIVQAFREQMASSQSSSPS
;
A
#
# COMPACT_ATOMS: atom_id res chain seq x y z
N MET A 1 -14.55 -32.28 6.77
CA MET A 1 -13.25 -32.97 6.67
C MET A 1 -12.17 -31.89 6.62
N LEU A 2 -11.80 -31.18 7.69
CA LEU A 2 -11.28 -31.55 9.02
C LEU A 2 -10.09 -32.52 8.97
N GLY A 3 -8.90 -31.93 8.96
CA GLY A 3 -7.63 -32.55 9.36
C GLY A 3 -6.96 -31.62 10.38
N SER A 4 -7.06 -32.01 11.64
CA SER A 4 -6.43 -31.39 12.81
C SER A 4 -4.94 -31.74 12.89
N GLY A 5 -4.09 -30.75 13.18
CA GLY A 5 -2.69 -30.94 13.56
C GLY A 5 -2.32 -29.98 14.68
N ILE A 6 -2.32 -30.51 15.90
CA ILE A 6 -1.97 -29.84 17.16
C ILE A 6 -0.44 -29.69 17.24
N TYR A 7 0.06 -28.47 17.51
CA TYR A 7 1.27 -28.27 18.31
C TYR A 7 1.09 -27.08 19.25
N THR A 8 1.43 -27.32 20.51
CA THR A 8 1.25 -26.44 21.67
C THR A 8 2.62 -26.10 22.26
N ARG A 9 2.74 -24.91 22.87
CA ARG A 9 3.84 -24.42 23.75
C ARG A 9 5.18 -24.13 23.05
N GLN A 10 5.89 -23.03 23.35
CA GLN A 10 6.27 -22.59 24.69
C GLN A 10 6.44 -21.06 24.75
N MET A 11 5.93 -20.47 25.84
CA MET A 11 6.14 -19.08 26.23
C MET A 11 7.62 -18.82 26.52
N TYR A 12 8.14 -17.68 26.06
CA TYR A 12 9.30 -17.07 26.71
C TYR A 12 8.81 -16.08 27.77
N GLU A 13 9.00 -16.47 29.03
CA GLU A 13 9.06 -15.55 30.17
C GLU A 13 10.31 -14.68 30.02
N THR A 14 10.13 -13.39 29.74
CA THR A 14 11.21 -12.42 29.92
C THR A 14 11.18 -11.96 31.38
N LYS A 15 12.02 -12.57 32.21
CA LYS A 15 12.35 -12.07 33.55
C LYS A 15 12.97 -10.66 33.41
N ILE A 16 12.20 -9.63 33.73
CA ILE A 16 12.73 -8.28 33.92
C ILE A 16 13.39 -8.26 35.30
N LEU A 17 14.72 -8.36 35.30
CA LEU A 17 15.56 -8.05 36.46
C LEU A 17 15.52 -6.54 36.68
N SER A 18 14.77 -6.11 37.69
CA SER A 18 14.85 -4.77 38.26
C SER A 18 16.22 -4.58 38.92
N ARG A 19 17.13 -3.85 38.25
CA ARG A 19 18.28 -3.22 38.91
C ARG A 19 17.88 -1.82 39.37
N PRO A 20 18.15 -1.44 40.63
CA PRO A 20 18.13 -0.04 41.02
C PRO A 20 19.35 0.63 40.36
N LEU A 21 19.12 1.65 39.55
CA LEU A 21 20.20 2.51 39.06
C LEU A 21 20.29 3.73 39.97
N ASP A 22 21.45 3.84 40.58
CA ASP A 22 21.86 4.93 41.44
C ASP A 22 21.84 6.27 40.71
N ASN A 23 21.34 7.28 41.42
CA ASN A 23 21.51 8.69 41.14
C ASN A 23 23.00 9.04 41.17
N ASN A 24 23.55 9.49 40.04
CA ASN A 24 24.40 10.69 39.92
C ASN A 24 25.28 10.58 38.68
N SER A 25 24.89 11.28 37.62
CA SER A 25 25.87 11.75 36.65
C SER A 25 25.38 13.04 36.02
N SER A 26 26.07 14.13 36.39
CA SER A 26 26.05 15.44 35.78
C SER A 26 26.44 15.33 34.31
N GLY A 27 25.46 15.03 33.46
CA GLY A 27 25.64 14.74 32.04
C GLY A 27 25.57 16.00 31.19
N SER A 28 26.66 16.26 30.48
CA SER A 28 26.81 17.21 29.37
C SER A 28 25.53 17.34 28.52
N ARG A 29 24.99 18.56 28.42
CA ARG A 29 23.96 18.96 27.46
C ARG A 29 24.55 18.87 26.04
N LEU A 30 24.59 17.65 25.48
CA LEU A 30 24.63 17.49 24.03
C LEU A 30 23.29 18.03 23.53
N SER A 31 23.35 19.26 23.05
CA SER A 31 22.30 19.90 22.25
C SER A 31 22.01 18.98 21.07
N SER A 32 21.07 18.04 21.25
CA SER A 32 20.46 17.33 20.14
C SER A 32 19.78 18.39 19.30
N THR A 33 20.47 18.83 18.25
CA THR A 33 19.88 19.54 17.12
C THR A 33 18.87 18.58 16.50
N SER A 34 17.68 18.52 17.12
CA SER A 34 16.54 17.83 16.56
C SER A 34 16.32 18.47 15.20
N LEU A 35 16.60 17.71 14.14
CA LEU A 35 16.34 18.08 12.76
C LEU A 35 14.82 18.19 12.64
N ARG A 36 14.28 19.32 13.10
CA ARG A 36 12.87 19.66 12.95
C ARG A 36 12.71 19.97 11.47
N VAL A 37 12.33 18.95 10.71
CA VAL A 37 11.69 19.18 9.42
C VAL A 37 10.54 20.13 9.72
N SER A 38 10.67 21.38 9.31
CA SER A 38 9.60 22.36 9.49
C SER A 38 8.34 21.76 8.88
N ALA A 39 7.36 21.42 9.72
CA ALA A 39 6.08 20.85 9.32
C ALA A 39 5.33 21.72 8.28
N ALA A 40 5.82 22.92 8.02
CA ALA A 40 5.34 23.92 7.08
C ALA A 40 5.37 23.51 5.59
N ALA A 41 5.84 22.31 5.20
CA ALA A 41 5.95 21.94 3.79
C ALA A 41 5.04 20.78 3.33
N LEU A 42 4.31 20.09 4.22
CA LEU A 42 3.44 19.00 3.79
C LEU A 42 2.09 19.57 3.28
N PRO A 43 1.56 19.07 2.16
CA PRO A 43 0.23 19.46 1.68
C PRO A 43 -0.84 19.10 2.73
N THR A 44 -1.89 19.91 2.80
CA THR A 44 -2.95 19.77 3.80
C THR A 44 -4.32 19.97 3.17
N THR A 45 -5.33 19.38 3.80
CA THR A 45 -6.73 19.71 3.57
C THR A 45 -7.29 20.40 4.81
N VAL A 46 -7.99 21.51 4.61
CA VAL A 46 -8.56 22.33 5.70
C VAL A 46 -10.07 22.17 5.82
N SER A 47 -10.71 21.53 4.84
CA SER A 47 -12.15 21.30 4.81
C SER A 47 -12.52 20.11 3.92
N PRO A 48 -13.70 19.49 4.11
CA PRO A 48 -14.19 18.42 3.24
C PRO A 48 -14.30 18.83 1.77
N LEU A 49 -14.75 20.05 1.49
CA LEU A 49 -14.83 20.58 0.13
C LEU A 49 -13.44 20.70 -0.52
N HIS A 50 -12.42 21.11 0.25
CA HIS A 50 -11.04 21.11 -0.25
C HIS A 50 -10.58 19.67 -0.53
N GLY A 51 -10.89 18.71 0.34
CA GLY A 51 -10.64 17.29 0.10
C GLY A 51 -11.25 16.79 -1.22
N LEU A 52 -12.51 17.13 -1.51
CA LEU A 52 -13.14 16.76 -2.78
C LEU A 52 -12.45 17.37 -4.01
N LYS A 53 -11.98 18.61 -3.92
CA LYS A 53 -11.20 19.25 -5.00
C LYS A 53 -9.88 18.53 -5.22
N VAL A 54 -9.18 18.16 -4.15
CA VAL A 54 -7.93 17.37 -4.21
C VAL A 54 -8.20 16.00 -4.85
N ALA A 55 -9.27 15.31 -4.43
CA ALA A 55 -9.64 14.03 -5.00
C ALA A 55 -9.95 14.14 -6.51
N ALA A 56 -10.76 15.11 -6.91
CA ALA A 56 -11.06 15.34 -8.32
C ALA A 56 -9.79 15.63 -9.14
N ALA A 57 -8.91 16.52 -8.64
CA ALA A 57 -7.66 16.86 -9.31
C ALA A 57 -6.72 15.65 -9.45
N ALA A 58 -6.51 14.89 -8.37
CA ALA A 58 -5.65 13.71 -8.37
C ALA A 58 -6.17 12.63 -9.32
N GLY A 59 -7.47 12.33 -9.27
CA GLY A 59 -8.09 11.33 -10.12
C GLY A 59 -8.09 11.70 -11.61
N LEU A 60 -8.44 12.96 -11.94
CA LEU A 60 -8.40 13.44 -13.31
C LEU A 60 -6.97 13.50 -13.88
N LEU A 61 -5.99 13.89 -13.05
CA LEU A 61 -4.59 13.88 -13.45
C LEU A 61 -4.11 12.45 -13.75
N ALA A 62 -4.42 11.50 -12.87
CA ALA A 62 -4.05 10.10 -13.07
C ALA A 62 -4.71 9.50 -14.33
N ALA A 63 -6.01 9.76 -14.55
CA ALA A 63 -6.72 9.32 -15.75
C ALA A 63 -6.15 9.96 -17.03
N THR A 64 -5.77 11.24 -16.97
CA THR A 64 -5.14 11.95 -18.10
C THR A 64 -3.77 11.36 -18.42
N LEU A 65 -2.94 11.12 -17.40
CA LEU A 65 -1.63 10.49 -17.56
C LEU A 65 -1.75 9.08 -18.13
N GLN A 66 -2.70 8.28 -17.62
CA GLN A 66 -3.02 6.95 -18.15
C GLN A 66 -3.30 7.01 -19.65
N TRP A 67 -4.20 7.92 -20.07
CA TRP A 67 -4.59 8.07 -21.46
C TRP A 67 -3.42 8.51 -22.35
N LEU A 68 -2.66 9.52 -21.92
CA LEU A 68 -1.51 10.04 -22.66
C LEU A 68 -0.41 8.99 -22.83
N LEU A 69 -0.03 8.30 -21.75
CA LEU A 69 0.99 7.25 -21.77
C LEU A 69 0.55 6.06 -22.62
N SER A 70 -0.68 5.59 -22.44
CA SER A 70 -1.22 4.49 -23.27
C SER A 70 -1.18 4.85 -24.76
N SER A 71 -1.58 6.09 -25.11
CA SER A 71 -1.59 6.57 -26.49
C SER A 71 -0.18 6.76 -27.06
N ALA A 72 0.77 7.22 -26.25
CA ALA A 72 2.16 7.37 -26.67
C ALA A 72 2.85 6.01 -26.89
N LEU A 73 2.65 5.06 -25.97
CA LEU A 73 3.19 3.71 -26.05
C LEU A 73 2.59 2.94 -27.25
N ALA A 74 1.27 3.00 -27.44
CA ALA A 74 0.62 2.38 -28.59
C ALA A 74 1.16 2.93 -29.92
N ARG A 75 1.29 4.27 -30.05
CA ARG A 75 1.85 4.89 -31.28
C ARG A 75 3.29 4.47 -31.58
N ARG A 76 4.14 4.33 -30.55
CA ARG A 76 5.52 3.87 -30.73
C ARG A 76 5.60 2.44 -31.27
N VAL A 77 4.68 1.57 -30.87
CA VAL A 77 4.63 0.19 -31.38
C VAL A 77 4.04 0.16 -32.79
N ILE A 78 2.98 0.93 -33.05
CA ILE A 78 2.34 1.01 -34.39
C ILE A 78 3.32 1.49 -35.46
N GLY A 79 4.11 2.53 -35.17
CA GLY A 79 5.08 3.09 -36.11
C GLY A 79 6.14 2.08 -36.59
N ARG A 80 6.29 0.93 -35.91
CA ARG A 80 7.18 -0.16 -36.31
C ARG A 80 6.47 -1.32 -37.01
N ALA A 81 5.18 -1.54 -36.73
CA ALA A 81 4.46 -2.76 -37.14
C ALA A 81 3.32 -2.51 -38.16
N GLY A 82 3.09 -1.27 -38.59
CA GLY A 82 2.10 -0.92 -39.63
C GLY A 82 0.64 -0.88 -39.15
N SER A 83 0.25 -1.67 -38.13
CA SER A 83 -1.06 -1.56 -37.48
C SER A 83 -1.07 -2.06 -36.02
N PRO A 84 -1.86 -1.45 -35.11
CA PRO A 84 -1.94 -1.92 -33.73
C PRO A 84 -2.80 -3.18 -33.62
N THR A 85 -2.20 -4.25 -33.14
CA THR A 85 -2.96 -5.42 -32.67
C THR A 85 -3.71 -5.12 -31.37
N ALA A 86 -4.73 -5.92 -31.05
CA ALA A 86 -5.42 -5.82 -29.76
C ALA A 86 -4.46 -6.02 -28.58
N SER A 87 -3.55 -7.02 -28.68
CA SER A 87 -2.48 -7.27 -27.71
C SER A 87 -1.60 -6.03 -27.48
N THR A 88 -1.15 -5.38 -28.55
CA THR A 88 -0.35 -4.14 -28.44
C THR A 88 -1.04 -3.05 -27.63
N LYS A 89 -2.35 -2.84 -27.86
CA LYS A 89 -3.13 -1.82 -27.13
C LYS A 89 -3.29 -2.19 -25.66
N GLU A 90 -3.50 -3.46 -25.37
CA GLU A 90 -3.59 -3.96 -23.99
C GLU A 90 -2.26 -3.80 -23.25
N ASN A 91 -1.14 -4.17 -23.87
CA ASN A 91 0.19 -4.03 -23.29
C ASN A 91 0.54 -2.57 -22.97
N ALA A 92 0.20 -1.67 -23.90
CA ALA A 92 0.38 -0.23 -23.71
C ALA A 92 -0.47 0.29 -22.53
N ALA A 93 -1.72 -0.17 -22.40
CA ALA A 93 -2.61 0.25 -21.33
C ALA A 93 -2.18 -0.28 -19.96
N TYR A 94 -1.78 -1.55 -19.88
CA TYR A 94 -1.24 -2.15 -18.66
C TYR A 94 0.05 -1.44 -18.22
N THR A 95 0.99 -1.24 -19.15
CA THR A 95 2.25 -0.54 -18.85
C THR A 95 2.02 0.89 -18.38
N ALA A 96 1.09 1.61 -19.02
CA ALA A 96 0.72 2.96 -18.58
C ALA A 96 0.13 2.95 -17.15
N HIS A 97 -0.71 1.96 -16.82
CA HIS A 97 -1.27 1.83 -15.47
C HIS A 97 -0.19 1.61 -14.42
N SER A 98 0.73 0.66 -14.66
CA SER A 98 1.86 0.42 -13.76
C SER A 98 2.73 1.65 -13.53
N VAL A 99 2.97 2.47 -14.57
CA VAL A 99 3.76 3.71 -14.44
C VAL A 99 3.03 4.75 -13.59
N VAL A 100 1.74 4.99 -13.84
CA VAL A 100 0.95 5.95 -13.06
C VAL A 100 0.82 5.47 -11.61
N ALA A 101 0.58 4.17 -11.40
CA ALA A 101 0.52 3.56 -10.08
C ALA A 101 1.84 3.72 -9.33
N LEU A 102 2.98 3.46 -9.98
CA LEU A 102 4.30 3.61 -9.38
C LEU A 102 4.57 5.05 -8.91
N ILE A 103 4.23 6.05 -9.73
CA ILE A 103 4.36 7.47 -9.35
C ILE A 103 3.51 7.77 -8.12
N LEU A 104 2.27 7.28 -8.09
CA LEU A 104 1.37 7.47 -6.96
C LEU A 104 1.89 6.78 -5.69
N MET A 105 2.39 5.54 -5.79
CA MET A 105 2.96 4.80 -4.65
C MET A 105 4.20 5.50 -4.10
N LEU A 106 5.07 6.03 -4.95
CA LEU A 106 6.24 6.81 -4.52
C LEU A 106 5.84 8.09 -3.77
N LEU A 107 4.84 8.82 -4.28
CA LEU A 107 4.30 10.01 -3.62
C LEU A 107 3.69 9.66 -2.26
N LEU A 108 2.79 8.67 -2.22
CA LEU A 108 2.08 8.28 -1.00
C LEU A 108 3.03 7.68 0.05
N SER A 109 3.97 6.84 -0.37
CA SER A 109 4.98 6.27 0.54
C SER A 109 5.90 7.33 1.11
N GLY A 110 6.39 8.27 0.30
CA GLY A 110 7.20 9.39 0.78
C GLY A 110 6.43 10.24 1.80
N MET A 111 5.22 10.66 1.45
CA MET A 111 4.37 11.48 2.31
C MET A 111 3.96 10.78 3.60
N GLY A 112 3.56 9.51 3.53
CA GLY A 112 3.19 8.72 4.69
C GLY A 112 4.37 8.42 5.60
N SER A 113 5.55 8.16 5.04
CA SER A 113 6.78 7.96 5.80
C SER A 113 7.15 9.25 6.55
N LEU A 114 7.14 10.39 5.87
CA LEU A 114 7.39 11.68 6.49
C LEU A 114 6.38 11.99 7.60
N GLY A 115 5.10 11.76 7.33
CA GLY A 115 4.02 11.93 8.31
C GLY A 115 4.18 11.02 9.53
N TRP A 116 4.39 9.72 9.30
CA TRP A 116 4.41 8.71 10.35
C TRP A 116 5.61 8.84 11.30
N TRP A 117 6.81 9.10 10.78
CA TRP A 117 8.03 9.13 11.59
C TRP A 117 8.43 10.53 12.07
N PHE A 118 8.05 11.59 11.34
CA PHE A 118 8.57 12.94 11.61
C PHE A 118 7.51 13.94 12.07
N THR A 119 6.22 13.58 12.06
CA THR A 119 5.19 14.42 12.69
C THR A 119 4.89 13.92 14.10
N HIS A 120 4.66 14.85 15.03
CA HIS A 120 4.27 14.48 16.38
C HIS A 120 2.88 13.84 16.35
N ALA A 121 2.80 12.58 16.77
CA ALA A 121 1.51 11.90 16.88
C ALA A 121 0.64 12.66 17.90
N PRO A 122 -0.61 13.01 17.55
CA PRO A 122 -1.48 13.71 18.46
C PRO A 122 -1.86 12.83 19.65
N ALA A 123 -2.28 13.45 20.75
CA ALA A 123 -2.69 12.73 21.97
C ALA A 123 -3.83 11.75 21.70
N ASN A 124 -4.75 12.10 20.77
CA ASN A 124 -5.73 11.16 20.26
C ASN A 124 -5.56 10.93 18.75
N LYS A 125 -4.88 9.85 18.42
CA LYS A 125 -4.58 9.44 17.05
C LYS A 125 -5.81 9.11 16.18
N ILE A 126 -7.00 8.90 16.77
CA ILE A 126 -8.23 8.51 16.07
C ILE A 126 -9.13 9.70 15.74
N LEU A 127 -9.35 10.61 16.69
CA LEU A 127 -10.30 11.73 16.50
C LEU A 127 -9.62 13.07 16.23
N ASP A 128 -8.33 13.21 16.56
CA ASP A 128 -7.64 14.46 16.26
C ASP A 128 -7.36 14.53 14.76
N VAL A 129 -7.72 15.67 14.17
CA VAL A 129 -7.60 15.91 12.73
C VAL A 129 -6.13 16.00 12.33
N SER A 130 -5.76 15.21 11.33
CA SER A 130 -4.52 15.24 10.59
C SER A 130 -4.78 15.86 9.21
N PRO A 131 -4.49 17.17 9.00
CA PRO A 131 -4.76 17.84 7.74
C PRO A 131 -4.04 17.19 6.54
N THR A 132 -2.80 16.74 6.73
CA THR A 132 -2.04 16.00 5.70
C THR A 132 -2.59 14.59 5.51
N GLY A 133 -3.02 13.91 6.57
CA GLY A 133 -3.73 12.64 6.45
C GLY A 133 -4.99 12.77 5.60
N GLY A 134 -5.81 13.80 5.85
CA GLY A 134 -6.98 14.11 5.04
C GLY A 134 -6.65 14.39 3.57
N TRP A 135 -5.52 15.06 3.29
CA TRP A 135 -5.02 15.28 1.93
C TRP A 135 -4.62 13.98 1.24
N MET A 136 -3.85 13.11 1.92
CA MET A 136 -3.47 11.80 1.38
C MET A 136 -4.71 10.93 1.09
N ALA A 137 -5.66 10.89 2.02
CA ALA A 137 -6.93 10.19 1.83
C ALA A 137 -7.69 10.74 0.61
N ALA A 138 -7.70 12.06 0.41
CA ALA A 138 -8.34 12.67 -0.76
C ALA A 138 -7.66 12.25 -2.07
N VAL A 139 -6.32 12.23 -2.12
CA VAL A 139 -5.56 11.74 -3.27
C VAL A 139 -5.92 10.30 -3.59
N VAL A 140 -5.93 9.42 -2.58
CA VAL A 140 -6.29 8.01 -2.71
C VAL A 140 -7.74 7.84 -3.20
N LEU A 141 -8.68 8.57 -2.61
CA LEU A 141 -10.09 8.57 -3.02
C LEU A 141 -10.24 8.93 -4.50
N GLY A 142 -9.58 10.01 -4.92
CA GLY A 142 -9.58 10.48 -6.29
C GLY A 142 -9.01 9.47 -7.28
N ALA A 143 -7.84 8.92 -6.94
CA ALA A 143 -7.16 7.92 -7.75
C ALA A 143 -8.01 6.67 -7.94
N PHE A 144 -8.59 6.11 -6.87
CA PHE A 144 -9.45 4.93 -6.99
C PHE A 144 -10.73 5.19 -7.76
N LEU A 145 -11.44 6.28 -7.43
CA LEU A 145 -12.77 6.56 -7.97
C LEU A 145 -12.73 6.90 -9.47
N LEU A 146 -11.78 7.74 -9.90
CA LEU A 146 -11.79 8.33 -11.23
C LEU A 146 -10.82 7.66 -12.21
N TRP A 147 -9.85 6.88 -11.73
CA TRP A 147 -8.83 6.27 -12.57
C TRP A 147 -8.66 4.77 -12.35
N ASP A 148 -8.27 4.33 -11.17
CA ASP A 148 -7.78 2.97 -10.97
C ASP A 148 -8.88 1.91 -11.12
N ILE A 149 -10.03 2.05 -10.44
CA ILE A 149 -11.14 1.10 -10.57
C ILE A 149 -11.69 1.08 -12.01
N PRO A 150 -11.99 2.23 -12.66
CA PRO A 150 -12.39 2.23 -14.07
C PRO A 150 -11.36 1.59 -15.01
N THR A 151 -10.06 1.84 -14.80
CA THR A 151 -8.99 1.26 -15.62
C THR A 151 -8.88 -0.24 -15.41
N SER A 152 -9.00 -0.71 -14.16
CA SER A 152 -8.97 -2.13 -13.80
C SER A 152 -10.14 -2.91 -14.41
N ILE A 153 -11.31 -2.29 -14.50
CA ILE A 153 -12.47 -2.88 -15.21
C ILE A 153 -12.24 -2.86 -16.73
N ARG A 154 -11.59 -1.83 -17.28
CA ARG A 154 -11.38 -1.68 -18.72
C ARG A 154 -10.32 -2.62 -19.28
N VAL A 155 -9.14 -2.71 -18.65
CA VAL A 155 -7.97 -3.48 -19.12
C VAL A 155 -8.07 -4.92 -18.62
N LYS A 156 -8.11 -5.93 -19.49
CA LYS A 156 -8.43 -7.31 -19.06
C LYS A 156 -7.38 -7.88 -18.12
N ALA A 157 -6.10 -7.63 -18.39
CA ALA A 157 -5.00 -8.04 -17.53
C ALA A 157 -5.09 -7.50 -16.07
N LEU A 158 -5.86 -6.42 -15.84
CA LEU A 158 -6.07 -5.85 -14.49
C LEU A 158 -7.34 -6.36 -13.80
N ARG A 159 -8.17 -7.19 -14.44
CA ARG A 159 -9.47 -7.65 -13.91
C ARG A 159 -9.33 -8.78 -12.89
N LYS A 160 -8.55 -8.56 -11.84
CA LYS A 160 -8.42 -9.48 -10.71
C LYS A 160 -9.49 -9.14 -9.66
N PRO A 161 -10.47 -10.02 -9.40
CA PRO A 161 -11.64 -9.68 -8.58
C PRO A 161 -11.26 -9.34 -7.13
N ASP A 162 -10.28 -10.06 -6.56
CA ASP A 162 -9.77 -9.80 -5.22
C ASP A 162 -9.12 -8.41 -5.10
N VAL A 163 -8.35 -8.01 -6.12
CA VAL A 163 -7.73 -6.68 -6.18
C VAL A 163 -8.78 -5.58 -6.34
N ILE A 164 -9.76 -5.76 -7.23
CA ILE A 164 -10.84 -4.76 -7.43
C ILE A 164 -11.65 -4.58 -6.15
N ILE A 165 -12.02 -5.67 -5.47
CA ILE A 165 -12.73 -5.60 -4.19
C ILE A 165 -11.88 -4.87 -3.15
N HIS A 166 -10.59 -5.19 -3.05
CA HIS A 166 -9.66 -4.47 -2.19
C HIS A 166 -9.65 -2.96 -2.48
N HIS A 167 -9.57 -2.55 -3.75
CA HIS A 167 -9.57 -1.14 -4.15
C HIS A 167 -10.88 -0.42 -3.85
N ILE A 168 -12.03 -1.10 -4.00
CA ILE A 168 -13.33 -0.55 -3.59
C ILE A 168 -13.36 -0.29 -2.09
N VAL A 169 -12.90 -1.25 -1.28
CA VAL A 169 -12.85 -1.06 0.18
C VAL A 169 -11.88 0.07 0.53
N MET A 170 -10.71 0.15 -0.10
CA MET A 170 -9.75 1.25 0.09
C MET A 170 -10.34 2.61 -0.31
N MET A 171 -11.13 2.67 -1.39
CA MET A 171 -11.85 3.88 -1.81
C MET A 171 -12.87 4.32 -0.76
N VAL A 172 -13.64 3.40 -0.18
CA VAL A 172 -14.59 3.71 0.90
C VAL A 172 -13.86 4.22 2.15
N LEU A 173 -12.77 3.56 2.54
CA LEU A 173 -11.94 3.99 3.66
C LEU A 173 -11.34 5.38 3.42
N ALA A 174 -10.91 5.66 2.20
CA ALA A 174 -10.41 6.97 1.81
C ALA A 174 -11.52 8.04 1.90
N GLY A 175 -12.75 7.72 1.47
CA GLY A 175 -13.91 8.59 1.65
C GLY A 175 -14.18 8.94 3.12
N ILE A 176 -14.19 7.93 4.00
CA ILE A 176 -14.34 8.13 5.45
C ILE A 176 -13.19 8.96 6.00
N ALA A 177 -11.95 8.65 5.62
CA ALA A 177 -10.76 9.35 6.08
C ALA A 177 -10.70 10.81 5.61
N THR A 178 -11.21 11.13 4.42
CA THR A 178 -11.27 12.52 3.92
C THR A 178 -12.36 13.34 4.60
N SER A 179 -13.51 12.74 4.93
CA SER A 179 -14.71 13.50 5.30
C SER A 179 -15.14 13.37 6.77
N ILE A 180 -14.78 12.27 7.45
CA ILE A 180 -15.28 11.94 8.80
C ILE A 180 -14.13 11.80 9.80
N LEU A 181 -13.06 11.08 9.42
CA LEU A 181 -11.96 10.67 10.31
C LEU A 181 -10.59 10.88 9.64
N PRO A 182 -10.16 12.12 9.39
CA PRO A 182 -8.81 12.43 8.90
C PRO A 182 -7.77 12.18 10.02
N MET A 183 -7.56 10.92 10.39
CA MET A 183 -6.84 10.51 11.59
C MET A 183 -5.33 10.28 11.34
N HIS A 184 -4.53 10.24 12.41
CA HIS A 184 -3.07 10.08 12.30
C HIS A 184 -2.65 8.77 11.61
N TYR A 185 -3.39 7.68 11.82
CA TYR A 185 -3.13 6.38 11.21
C TYR A 185 -3.17 6.36 9.68
N ILE A 186 -3.71 7.40 9.03
CA ILE A 186 -3.72 7.52 7.57
C ILE A 186 -2.29 7.52 7.00
N PHE A 187 -1.33 8.17 7.68
CA PHE A 187 0.06 8.19 7.22
C PHE A 187 0.63 6.78 7.05
N TYR A 188 0.25 5.88 7.95
CA TYR A 188 0.63 4.49 7.86
C TYR A 188 -0.15 3.80 6.74
N TYR A 189 -1.48 3.71 6.86
CA TYR A 189 -2.32 2.85 6.01
C TYR A 189 -2.42 3.30 4.55
N PHE A 190 -2.23 4.58 4.24
CA PHE A 190 -2.23 5.10 2.86
C PHE A 190 -0.84 5.55 2.41
N GLY A 191 0.22 5.25 3.15
CA GLY A 191 1.55 5.69 2.79
C GLY A 191 2.65 4.72 3.14
N VAL A 192 2.97 4.52 4.43
CA VAL A 192 4.03 3.58 4.82
C VAL A 192 3.83 2.20 4.21
N VAL A 193 2.58 1.72 4.13
CA VAL A 193 2.28 0.40 3.52
C VAL A 193 2.67 0.32 2.05
N GLU A 194 2.66 1.45 1.34
CA GLU A 194 2.95 1.53 -0.10
C GLU A 194 4.43 1.39 -0.42
N LEU A 195 5.32 1.44 0.59
CA LEU A 195 6.74 1.08 0.42
C LEU A 195 6.91 -0.34 -0.17
N SER A 196 5.99 -1.24 0.17
CA SER A 196 5.98 -2.60 -0.39
C SER A 196 5.33 -2.72 -1.76
N SER A 197 4.48 -1.77 -2.12
CA SER A 197 3.81 -1.72 -3.43
C SER A 197 4.78 -1.31 -4.55
N VAL A 198 5.79 -0.50 -4.23
CA VAL A 198 6.83 -0.06 -5.20
C VAL A 198 7.57 -1.25 -5.85
N PRO A 199 8.25 -2.16 -5.11
CA PRO A 199 8.90 -3.30 -5.73
C PRO A 199 7.90 -4.27 -6.38
N LEU A 200 6.70 -4.42 -5.81
CA LEU A 200 5.65 -5.29 -6.35
C LEU A 200 5.19 -4.85 -7.74
N ILE A 201 4.91 -3.56 -7.95
CA ILE A 201 4.48 -3.03 -9.26
C ILE A 201 5.57 -3.27 -10.32
N ILE A 202 6.84 -3.11 -9.97
CA ILE A 202 7.95 -3.36 -10.90
C ILE A 202 8.03 -4.86 -11.23
N TYR A 203 7.90 -5.73 -10.23
CA TYR A 203 7.87 -7.18 -10.42
C TYR A 203 6.71 -7.63 -11.32
N ASP A 204 5.51 -7.15 -11.07
CA ASP A 204 4.31 -7.47 -11.86
C ASP A 204 4.45 -6.97 -13.30
N GLN A 205 5.04 -5.79 -13.50
CA GLN A 205 5.27 -5.25 -14.84
C GLN A 205 6.29 -6.08 -15.64
N VAL A 206 7.37 -6.53 -15.00
CA VAL A 206 8.37 -7.40 -15.63
C VAL A 206 7.75 -8.75 -15.98
N THR A 207 6.97 -9.34 -15.06
CA THR A 207 6.25 -10.59 -15.28
C THR A 207 5.32 -10.48 -16.49
N PHE A 208 4.51 -9.43 -16.53
CA PHE A 208 3.63 -9.16 -17.66
C PHE A 208 4.37 -9.03 -19.01
N TRP A 209 5.55 -8.38 -19.01
CA TRP A 209 6.37 -8.29 -20.23
C TRP A 209 6.98 -9.62 -20.67
N ILE A 210 7.28 -10.54 -19.75
CA ILE A 210 7.74 -11.90 -20.06
C ILE A 210 6.61 -12.66 -20.75
N ASP A 211 5.44 -12.71 -20.14
CA ASP A 211 4.27 -13.43 -20.65
C ASP A 211 3.91 -12.95 -22.06
N THR A 212 3.82 -11.64 -22.22
CA THR A 212 3.54 -11.01 -23.52
C THR A 212 4.60 -11.34 -24.58
N THR A 213 5.88 -11.38 -24.20
CA THR A 213 6.96 -11.64 -25.17
C THR A 213 6.98 -13.11 -25.59
N ASN A 214 6.61 -14.04 -24.70
CA ASN A 214 6.50 -15.46 -25.03
C ASN A 214 5.35 -15.74 -26.00
N ASP A 215 4.24 -15.01 -25.91
CA ASP A 215 3.07 -15.18 -26.78
C ASP A 215 3.33 -14.71 -28.23
N ASP A 216 4.30 -13.81 -28.45
CA ASP A 216 4.54 -13.17 -29.76
C ASP A 216 5.27 -14.09 -30.78
N ASN A 217 5.56 -15.37 -30.48
CA ASN A 217 6.18 -16.40 -31.36
C ASN A 217 7.49 -16.00 -32.09
N GLY A 218 8.04 -14.82 -31.82
CA GLY A 218 9.27 -14.32 -32.45
C GLY A 218 10.53 -14.84 -31.76
N ASN A 219 11.65 -14.91 -32.51
CA ASN A 219 12.98 -15.24 -32.00
C ASN A 219 13.51 -14.16 -31.03
N THR A 220 12.96 -14.11 -29.81
CA THR A 220 13.19 -13.07 -28.79
C THR A 220 13.85 -13.63 -27.53
N THR A 221 14.48 -14.80 -27.63
CA THR A 221 15.12 -15.55 -26.53
C THR A 221 16.00 -14.66 -25.64
N GLY A 222 16.88 -13.83 -26.21
CA GLY A 222 17.75 -12.95 -25.40
C GLY A 222 17.01 -11.86 -24.61
N LYS A 223 15.86 -11.38 -25.09
CA LYS A 223 15.04 -10.40 -24.34
C LYS A 223 14.33 -11.07 -23.18
N VAL A 224 13.74 -12.25 -23.40
CA VAL A 224 13.06 -13.05 -22.37
C VAL A 224 14.05 -13.44 -21.27
N GLU A 225 15.25 -13.88 -21.63
CA GLU A 225 16.31 -14.22 -20.67
C GLU A 225 16.67 -13.03 -19.78
N ARG A 226 16.85 -11.84 -20.38
CA ARG A 226 17.13 -10.61 -19.63
C ARG A 226 16.01 -10.25 -18.67
N LEU A 227 14.76 -10.30 -19.11
CA LEU A 227 13.60 -10.00 -18.26
C LEU A 227 13.47 -11.00 -17.12
N THR A 228 13.68 -12.29 -17.40
CA THR A 228 13.67 -13.37 -16.40
C THR A 228 14.75 -13.15 -15.35
N ARG A 229 15.96 -12.74 -15.75
CA ARG A 229 17.01 -12.36 -14.81
C ARG A 229 16.58 -11.21 -13.91
N ILE A 230 15.98 -10.14 -14.47
CA ILE A 230 15.47 -9.02 -13.67
C ILE A 230 14.37 -9.48 -12.70
N GLN A 231 13.43 -10.29 -13.17
CA GLN A 231 12.36 -10.86 -12.35
C GLN A 231 12.92 -11.66 -11.18
N SER A 232 13.95 -12.50 -11.42
CA SER A 232 14.58 -13.32 -10.38
C SER A 232 15.22 -12.50 -9.25
N ILE A 233 15.71 -11.28 -9.56
CA ILE A 233 16.25 -10.34 -8.56
C ILE A 233 15.12 -9.63 -7.82
N LEU A 234 14.08 -9.20 -8.54
CA LEU A 234 12.95 -8.46 -7.96
C LEU A 234 12.08 -9.33 -7.06
N ALA A 235 12.03 -10.63 -7.33
CA ALA A 235 11.22 -11.58 -6.60
C ALA A 235 11.54 -11.54 -5.08
N PRO A 236 12.76 -11.90 -4.61
CA PRO A 236 13.06 -11.91 -3.17
C PRO A 236 12.91 -10.53 -2.52
N ILE A 237 13.21 -9.45 -3.25
CA ILE A 237 13.03 -8.07 -2.77
C ILE A 237 11.55 -7.78 -2.51
N THR A 238 10.69 -8.15 -3.45
CA THR A 238 9.23 -7.97 -3.34
C THR A 238 8.67 -8.79 -2.18
N ALA A 239 9.05 -10.06 -2.07
CA ALA A 239 8.60 -10.94 -0.99
C ALA A 239 9.02 -10.43 0.39
N LEU A 240 10.28 -10.03 0.53
CA LEU A 240 10.81 -9.51 1.79
C LEU A 240 10.15 -8.18 2.17
N SER A 241 10.01 -7.26 1.21
CA SER A 241 9.35 -5.98 1.44
C SER A 241 7.88 -6.16 1.84
N PHE A 242 7.16 -7.04 1.15
CA PHE A 242 5.77 -7.39 1.48
C PHE A 242 5.66 -8.00 2.89
N ALA A 243 6.53 -8.95 3.23
CA ALA A 243 6.54 -9.58 4.55
C ALA A 243 6.80 -8.55 5.66
N LEU A 244 7.82 -7.72 5.52
CA LEU A 244 8.19 -6.75 6.56
C LEU A 244 7.13 -5.67 6.74
N VAL A 245 6.62 -5.10 5.65
CA VAL A 245 5.71 -3.96 5.70
C VAL A 245 4.26 -4.41 5.90
N ARG A 246 3.74 -5.28 5.03
CA ARG A 246 2.31 -5.66 4.99
C ARG A 246 1.96 -6.81 5.93
N VAL A 247 2.89 -7.71 6.24
CA VAL A 247 2.60 -8.81 7.17
C VAL A 247 2.98 -8.44 8.59
N VAL A 248 4.24 -8.07 8.84
CA VAL A 248 4.74 -7.81 10.20
C VAL A 248 4.31 -6.44 10.69
N SER A 249 4.73 -5.37 10.00
CA SER A 249 4.50 -4.00 10.45
C SER A 249 3.00 -3.65 10.47
N PHE A 250 2.25 -4.01 9.42
CA PHE A 250 0.82 -3.70 9.33
C PHE A 250 0.02 -4.39 10.44
N THR A 251 0.28 -5.68 10.66
CA THR A 251 -0.38 -6.45 11.74
C THR A 251 -0.07 -5.79 13.08
N LYS A 252 1.20 -5.45 13.33
CA LYS A 252 1.62 -4.79 14.56
C LYS A 252 0.90 -3.47 14.77
N VAL A 253 0.91 -2.57 13.78
CA VAL A 253 0.26 -1.26 13.87
C VAL A 253 -1.26 -1.40 14.05
N THR A 254 -1.87 -2.39 13.41
CA THR A 254 -3.30 -2.67 13.53
C THR A 254 -3.67 -3.17 14.93
N VAL A 255 -2.99 -4.22 15.41
CA VAL A 255 -3.34 -4.93 16.64
C VAL A 255 -2.87 -4.20 17.89
N GLU A 256 -1.66 -3.65 17.89
CA GLU A 256 -1.07 -2.98 19.06
C GLU A 256 -1.35 -1.48 19.11
N GLY A 257 -1.74 -0.87 17.99
CA GLY A 257 -2.01 0.56 17.89
C GLY A 257 -3.47 0.86 17.61
N PHE A 258 -3.86 0.70 16.35
CA PHE A 258 -5.12 1.22 15.84
C PHE A 258 -6.35 0.63 16.53
N LEU A 259 -6.44 -0.70 16.69
CA LEU A 259 -7.60 -1.35 17.31
C LEU A 259 -7.79 -0.95 18.79
N PRO A 260 -6.75 -0.96 19.64
CA PRO A 260 -6.83 -0.42 21.00
C PRO A 260 -7.28 1.04 21.05
N ASP A 261 -6.68 1.92 20.23
CA ASP A 261 -7.00 3.35 20.22
C ASP A 261 -8.45 3.59 19.75
N ALA A 262 -8.89 2.88 18.72
CA ALA A 262 -10.26 2.93 18.21
C ALA A 262 -11.29 2.47 19.26
N LYS A 263 -11.00 1.36 19.96
CA LYS A 263 -11.83 0.87 21.06
C LYS A 263 -11.90 1.89 22.20
N ALA A 264 -10.77 2.49 22.58
CA ALA A 264 -10.72 3.51 23.62
C ALA A 264 -11.58 4.73 23.26
N ALA A 265 -11.55 5.18 21.99
CA ALA A 265 -12.39 6.27 21.51
C ALA A 265 -13.90 5.94 21.61
N LEU A 266 -14.30 4.72 21.26
CA LEU A 266 -15.68 4.26 21.38
C LEU A 266 -16.15 4.14 22.83
N VAL A 267 -15.30 3.63 23.73
CA VAL A 267 -15.60 3.51 25.17
C VAL A 267 -15.73 4.88 25.82
N ALA A 268 -14.83 5.82 25.51
CA ALA A 268 -14.91 7.20 26.01
C ALA A 268 -16.23 7.87 25.58
N ALA A 269 -16.66 7.63 24.35
CA ALA A 269 -17.95 8.10 23.86
C ALA A 269 -19.14 7.45 24.57
N ALA A 270 -19.10 6.15 24.85
CA ALA A 270 -20.14 5.46 25.60
C ALA A 270 -20.27 6.01 27.03
N ASN A 271 -19.15 6.33 27.66
CA ASN A 271 -19.07 6.92 28.99
C ASN A 271 -19.35 8.44 29.01
N LYS A 272 -19.73 9.05 27.88
CA LYS A 272 -19.96 10.49 27.72
C LYS A 272 -18.76 11.37 28.12
N SER A 273 -17.55 10.81 28.24
CA SER A 273 -16.34 11.59 28.49
C SER A 273 -15.80 12.25 27.23
N ARG A 274 -16.35 11.90 26.06
CA ARG A 274 -16.03 12.50 24.77
C ARG A 274 -17.23 12.51 23.84
N ILE A 275 -17.41 13.60 23.11
CA ILE A 275 -18.46 13.71 22.09
C ILE A 275 -17.91 13.13 20.78
N ILE A 276 -18.56 12.08 20.26
CA ILE A 276 -18.37 11.61 18.89
C ILE A 276 -19.69 11.70 18.16
N THR A 277 -19.67 12.12 16.90
CA THR A 277 -20.88 12.16 16.07
C THR A 277 -21.29 10.74 15.66
N PRO A 278 -22.58 10.49 15.34
CA PRO A 278 -22.99 9.18 14.83
C PRO A 278 -22.20 8.72 13.58
N PRO A 279 -21.91 9.59 12.58
CA PRO A 279 -21.04 9.20 11.46
C PRO A 279 -19.63 8.79 11.89
N GLN A 280 -19.01 9.47 12.85
CA GLN A 280 -17.69 9.10 13.37
C GLN A 280 -17.72 7.73 14.06
N ARG A 281 -18.75 7.45 14.85
CA ARG A 281 -18.93 6.14 15.51
C ARG A 281 -18.98 5.01 14.47
N ILE A 282 -19.83 5.17 13.45
CA ILE A 282 -19.98 4.19 12.37
C ILE A 282 -18.67 4.04 11.60
N GLY A 283 -18.01 5.15 11.28
CA GLY A 283 -16.71 5.17 10.60
C GLY A 283 -15.64 4.40 11.37
N ILE A 284 -15.53 4.61 12.68
CA ILE A 284 -14.56 3.87 13.53
C ILE A 284 -14.86 2.37 13.52
N GLN A 285 -16.13 1.98 13.71
CA GLN A 285 -16.53 0.57 13.70
C GLN A 285 -16.21 -0.10 12.36
N PHE A 286 -16.51 0.58 11.24
CA PHE A 286 -16.19 0.09 9.91
C PHE A 286 -14.67 -0.06 9.73
N LEU A 287 -13.87 0.94 10.12
CA LEU A 287 -12.41 0.89 10.04
C LEU A 287 -11.83 -0.27 10.86
N MET A 288 -12.35 -0.54 12.05
CA MET A 288 -11.92 -1.68 12.87
C MET A 288 -12.12 -3.02 12.16
N VAL A 289 -13.29 -3.21 11.55
CA VAL A 289 -13.59 -4.43 10.77
C VAL A 289 -12.70 -4.50 9.52
N ALA A 290 -12.62 -3.41 8.75
CA ALA A 290 -11.85 -3.36 7.52
C ALA A 290 -10.34 -3.60 7.74
N CYS A 291 -9.72 -2.97 8.74
CA CYS A 291 -8.31 -3.18 9.06
C CYS A 291 -8.02 -4.62 9.53
N THR A 292 -8.97 -5.24 10.25
CA THR A 292 -8.86 -6.66 10.63
C THR A 292 -8.90 -7.55 9.40
N LEU A 293 -9.87 -7.33 8.50
CA LEU A 293 -9.98 -8.08 7.25
C LEU A 293 -8.77 -7.86 6.34
N PHE A 294 -8.24 -6.65 6.26
CA PHE A 294 -7.02 -6.38 5.49
C PHE A 294 -5.80 -7.04 6.08
N THR A 295 -5.69 -7.15 7.39
CA THR A 295 -4.63 -7.94 8.03
C THR A 295 -4.68 -9.38 7.53
N LEU A 296 -5.87 -10.02 7.58
CA LEU A 296 -6.05 -11.38 7.08
C LEU A 296 -5.76 -11.49 5.57
N LEU A 297 -6.17 -10.49 4.78
CA LEU A 297 -5.89 -10.44 3.35
C LEU A 297 -4.39 -10.34 3.06
N GLN A 298 -3.62 -9.57 3.84
CA GLN A 298 -2.16 -9.50 3.68
C GLN A 298 -1.51 -10.87 3.94
N TRP A 299 -1.96 -11.60 4.97
CA TRP A 299 -1.49 -12.96 5.23
C TRP A 299 -1.83 -13.93 4.10
N PHE A 300 -3.05 -13.83 3.55
CA PHE A 300 -3.47 -14.62 2.41
C PHE A 300 -2.57 -14.37 1.18
N TRP A 301 -2.38 -13.11 0.78
CA TRP A 301 -1.50 -12.78 -0.35
C TRP A 301 -0.05 -13.17 -0.10
N PHE A 302 0.45 -13.01 1.13
CA PHE A 302 1.80 -13.50 1.47
C PHE A 302 1.93 -15.01 1.27
N SER A 303 0.91 -15.80 1.62
CA SER A 303 0.93 -17.24 1.38
C SER A 303 1.02 -17.59 -0.11
N GLN A 304 0.37 -16.82 -0.99
CA GLN A 304 0.46 -16.99 -2.44
C GLN A 304 1.87 -16.65 -2.96
N ILE A 305 2.47 -15.57 -2.46
CA ILE A 305 3.86 -15.20 -2.78
C ILE A 305 4.79 -16.36 -2.42
N VAL A 306 4.70 -16.91 -1.20
CA VAL A 306 5.54 -18.04 -0.76
C VAL A 306 5.34 -19.28 -1.64
N GLN A 307 4.11 -19.58 -2.08
CA GLN A 307 3.85 -20.70 -2.99
C GLN A 307 4.54 -20.49 -4.34
N ALA A 308 4.42 -19.31 -4.94
CA ALA A 308 5.08 -18.98 -6.20
C ALA A 308 6.62 -19.11 -6.11
N PHE A 309 7.24 -18.71 -4.98
CA PHE A 309 8.68 -18.93 -4.77
C PHE A 309 9.06 -20.41 -4.72
N ARG A 310 8.26 -21.23 -4.05
CA ARG A 310 8.53 -22.67 -3.93
C ARG A 310 8.50 -23.34 -5.30
N GLU A 311 7.52 -22.98 -6.13
CA GLU A 311 7.40 -23.49 -7.51
C GLU A 311 8.58 -23.06 -8.38
N GLN A 312 9.00 -21.79 -8.29
CA GLN A 312 10.18 -21.29 -9.01
C GLN A 312 11.46 -22.05 -8.62
N MET A 313 11.69 -22.28 -7.31
CA MET A 313 12.85 -23.05 -6.84
C MET A 313 12.82 -24.50 -7.32
N ALA A 314 11.66 -25.15 -7.29
CA ALA A 314 11.50 -26.52 -7.77
C ALA A 314 11.81 -26.61 -9.28
N SER A 315 11.36 -25.64 -10.08
CA SER A 315 11.63 -25.62 -11.52
C SER A 315 13.13 -25.46 -11.85
N SER A 316 13.85 -24.65 -11.07
CA SER A 316 15.30 -24.40 -11.28
C SER A 316 16.17 -25.62 -10.94
N GLN A 317 15.71 -26.48 -10.02
CA GLN A 317 16.42 -27.73 -9.71
C GLN A 317 16.25 -28.77 -10.82
N SER A 318 15.09 -28.81 -11.47
CA SER A 318 14.79 -29.79 -12.53
C SER A 318 15.52 -29.53 -13.86
N SER A 319 15.97 -28.30 -14.10
CA SER A 319 16.62 -27.89 -15.36
C SER A 319 18.15 -27.98 -15.36
N SER A 320 18.76 -28.43 -14.25
CA SER A 320 20.21 -28.65 -14.20
C SER A 320 20.55 -29.97 -14.89
N PRO A 321 21.31 -29.97 -16.00
CA PRO A 321 21.69 -31.20 -16.69
C PRO A 321 22.57 -32.07 -15.77
N SER A 322 22.19 -33.33 -15.63
CA SER A 322 22.92 -34.40 -14.93
C SER A 322 24.20 -34.79 -15.67
#